data_AF-A0A0Q4DNZ9-F1
#
_entry.id   AF-A0A0Q4DNZ9-F1
#
_cell.length_a   1.000
_cell.length_b   1.000
_cell.length_c   1.000
_cell.angle_alpha   90.00
_cell.angle_beta   90.00
_cell.angle_gamma   90.00
#
_symmetry.space_group_name_H-M   'P 1'
#
loop_
_entity.id
_entity.type
_entity.pdbx_description
1 polymer ?
#
loop_
_entity_poly.entity_id
_entity_poly.type
_entity_poly.pdbx_seq_one_letter_code
_entity_poly.pdbx_strand_id
1 'polypeptide(L)'
;MLAATIAVVLSGCFMIPLVDGRSPFDDPFGSSESDIEKAIPPIQAALDESGAGGDRWHLVAESASENCEGPCNLYVAVRVEPADVDDPDRWVSEEVLRETLIAVVPVAESQRVDVAVVSGYRKNEYGGLVSAELSTAVESLFGERVRSDQFSATSDESYGDAEVHAFTRTHTNVLASMGLG
;
A
#
# COMPACT_ATOMS: atom_id res chain seq x y z
N MET A 1 -7.73 10.08 -62.86
CA MET A 1 -6.38 9.80 -62.33
C MET A 1 -6.21 10.70 -61.10
N LEU A 2 -6.06 10.09 -59.92
CA LEU A 2 -5.51 10.58 -58.63
C LEU A 2 -5.77 12.05 -58.20
N ALA A 3 -6.12 12.39 -56.95
CA ALA A 3 -6.16 11.63 -55.71
C ALA A 3 -7.09 12.38 -54.74
N ALA A 4 -7.93 11.64 -54.01
CA ALA A 4 -8.64 12.16 -52.85
C ALA A 4 -7.63 12.27 -51.69
N THR A 5 -7.36 13.48 -51.24
CA THR A 5 -6.56 13.75 -50.05
C THR A 5 -7.36 13.30 -48.83
N ILE A 6 -6.96 12.17 -48.27
CA ILE A 6 -7.48 11.64 -47.01
C ILE A 6 -7.07 12.63 -45.91
N ALA A 7 -8.04 13.34 -45.35
CA ALA A 7 -7.88 14.01 -44.07
C ALA A 7 -7.84 12.91 -42.99
N VAL A 8 -6.64 12.44 -42.68
CA VAL A 8 -6.40 11.64 -41.47
C VAL A 8 -6.50 12.60 -40.30
N VAL A 9 -7.70 12.78 -39.76
CA VAL A 9 -7.89 13.29 -38.40
C VAL A 9 -7.46 12.13 -37.50
N LEU A 10 -6.15 12.05 -37.24
CA LEU A 10 -5.66 11.36 -36.06
C LEU A 10 -6.27 12.12 -34.88
N SER A 11 -7.28 11.52 -34.25
CA SER A 11 -7.70 11.87 -32.89
C SER A 11 -6.51 11.56 -31.98
N GLY A 12 -5.53 12.46 -32.00
CA GLY A 12 -4.43 12.45 -31.06
C GLY A 12 -5.05 12.72 -29.70
N CYS A 13 -5.26 11.67 -28.91
CA CYS A 13 -5.02 11.79 -27.49
C CYS A 13 -3.61 12.38 -27.40
N PHE A 14 -3.52 13.66 -27.02
CA PHE A 14 -2.27 14.37 -26.90
C PHE A 14 -1.48 13.67 -25.80
N MET A 15 -0.65 12.71 -26.19
CA MET A 15 0.37 12.12 -25.35
C MET A 15 1.37 13.23 -25.09
N ILE A 16 1.26 13.87 -23.93
CA ILE A 16 2.37 14.63 -23.38
C ILE A 16 3.24 13.57 -22.71
N PRO A 17 4.37 13.15 -23.30
CA PRO A 17 5.34 12.38 -22.55
C PRO A 17 5.81 13.27 -21.40
N LEU A 18 5.29 13.01 -20.20
CA LEU A 18 5.88 13.57 -18.99
C LEU A 18 7.31 13.00 -18.95
N VAL A 19 8.29 13.92 -18.87
CA VAL A 19 9.73 13.66 -19.11
C VAL A 19 10.34 12.68 -18.08
N ASP A 20 9.54 12.29 -17.08
CA ASP A 20 9.84 11.37 -16.00
C ASP A 20 9.33 9.93 -16.22
N GLY A 21 8.70 9.63 -17.36
CA GLY A 21 8.27 8.26 -17.71
C GLY A 21 6.95 7.83 -17.08
N ARG A 22 6.18 8.76 -16.51
CA ARG A 22 4.84 8.51 -15.97
C ARG A 22 3.85 8.08 -17.06
N SER A 23 2.99 7.12 -16.74
CA SER A 23 1.84 6.75 -17.55
C SER A 23 0.90 7.95 -17.67
N PRO A 24 0.22 8.18 -18.80
CA PRO A 24 -0.79 9.24 -18.93
C PRO A 24 -2.00 9.04 -18.01
N PHE A 25 -2.08 7.91 -17.30
CA PHE A 25 -3.10 7.59 -16.31
C PHE A 25 -2.60 7.76 -14.86
N ASP A 26 -1.32 8.01 -14.63
CA ASP A 26 -0.78 8.27 -13.29
C ASP A 26 -1.24 9.63 -12.79
N ASP A 27 -1.41 9.77 -11.47
CA ASP A 27 -1.62 11.08 -10.86
C ASP A 27 -0.39 11.99 -11.13
N PRO A 28 -0.54 13.10 -11.89
CA PRO A 28 0.56 14.01 -12.15
C PRO A 28 1.11 14.66 -10.86
N PHE A 29 0.36 14.57 -9.76
CA PHE A 29 0.77 15.04 -8.44
C PHE A 29 1.05 13.91 -7.44
N GLY A 30 0.91 12.64 -7.85
CA GLY A 30 1.17 11.44 -7.04
C GLY A 30 2.56 10.84 -7.25
N SER A 31 2.82 9.68 -6.66
CA SER A 31 4.02 8.87 -6.94
C SER A 31 3.95 8.28 -8.35
N SER A 32 5.09 8.21 -9.04
CA SER A 32 5.19 7.45 -10.30
C SER A 32 5.45 5.96 -10.04
N GLU A 33 5.21 5.09 -11.02
CA GLU A 33 5.61 3.67 -10.95
C GLU A 33 7.10 3.53 -10.61
N SER A 34 7.97 4.36 -11.20
CA SER A 34 9.41 4.34 -10.91
C SER A 34 9.74 4.72 -9.47
N ASP A 35 8.96 5.61 -8.85
CA ASP A 35 9.14 5.98 -7.44
C ASP A 35 8.79 4.79 -6.53
N ILE A 36 7.67 4.10 -6.82
CA ILE A 36 7.24 2.92 -6.08
C ILE A 36 8.23 1.77 -6.21
N GLU A 37 8.67 1.45 -7.43
CA GLU A 37 9.65 0.39 -7.68
C GLU A 37 10.97 0.59 -6.92
N LYS A 38 11.41 1.85 -6.78
CA LYS A 38 12.62 2.18 -6.01
C LYS A 38 12.40 2.15 -4.50
N ALA A 39 11.18 2.41 -4.04
CA ALA A 39 10.85 2.44 -2.61
C ALA A 39 10.60 1.05 -2.02
N ILE A 40 10.16 0.07 -2.82
CA ILE A 40 9.88 -1.30 -2.33
C ILE A 40 11.12 -1.96 -1.68
N PRO A 41 12.31 -2.02 -2.31
CA PRO A 41 13.46 -2.69 -1.70
C PRO A 41 13.90 -2.15 -0.33
N PRO A 42 14.05 -0.82 -0.10
CA PRO A 42 14.39 -0.32 1.22
C PRO A 42 13.28 -0.52 2.26
N ILE A 43 12.00 -0.47 1.86
CA ILE A 43 10.88 -0.76 2.76
C ILE A 43 10.90 -2.24 3.17
N GLN A 44 11.09 -3.16 2.22
CA GLN A 44 11.22 -4.60 2.53
C GLN A 44 12.42 -4.86 3.44
N ALA A 45 13.57 -4.22 3.19
CA ALA A 45 14.75 -4.37 4.05
C ALA A 45 14.47 -3.92 5.49
N ALA A 46 13.72 -2.83 5.69
CA ALA A 46 13.35 -2.36 7.01
C ALA A 46 12.37 -3.32 7.73
N LEU A 47 11.44 -3.94 6.99
CA LEU A 47 10.60 -5.02 7.52
C LEU A 47 11.45 -6.20 7.98
N ASP A 48 12.36 -6.67 7.13
CA ASP A 48 13.23 -7.81 7.41
C ASP A 48 14.14 -7.56 8.63
N GLU A 49 14.67 -6.34 8.79
CA GLU A 49 15.53 -5.95 9.92
C GLU A 49 14.74 -5.76 11.22
N SER A 50 13.47 -5.35 11.14
CA SER A 50 12.63 -5.12 12.32
C SER A 50 12.28 -6.39 13.08
N GLY A 51 12.22 -7.53 12.36
CA GLY A 51 11.67 -8.77 12.89
C GLY A 51 10.15 -8.72 13.16
N ALA A 52 9.47 -7.65 12.72
CA ALA A 52 8.03 -7.53 12.82
C ALA A 52 7.35 -8.74 12.15
N GLY A 53 6.33 -9.29 12.80
CA GLY A 53 5.63 -10.49 12.35
C GLY A 53 6.17 -11.81 12.91
N GLY A 54 7.43 -11.83 13.38
CA GLY A 54 8.06 -13.01 13.96
C GLY A 54 7.96 -14.24 13.06
N ASP A 55 7.73 -15.42 13.65
CA ASP A 55 7.58 -16.66 12.88
C ASP A 55 6.14 -16.88 12.34
N ARG A 56 5.20 -15.99 12.68
CA ARG A 56 3.76 -16.17 12.37
C ARG A 56 3.28 -15.39 11.17
N TRP A 57 3.97 -14.32 10.78
CA TRP A 57 3.56 -13.45 9.69
C TRP A 57 4.71 -13.20 8.72
N HIS A 58 4.42 -13.29 7.43
CA HIS A 58 5.31 -12.77 6.39
C HIS A 58 4.85 -11.37 6.02
N LEU A 59 5.74 -10.39 6.14
CA LEU A 59 5.48 -9.02 5.76
C LEU A 59 6.07 -8.77 4.37
N VAL A 60 5.22 -8.42 3.42
CA VAL A 60 5.61 -8.27 2.01
C VAL A 60 5.27 -6.86 1.54
N ALA A 61 6.29 -6.11 1.13
CA ALA A 61 6.13 -4.81 0.48
C ALA A 61 5.93 -4.99 -1.03
N GLU A 62 4.85 -4.45 -1.57
CA GLU A 62 4.53 -4.49 -2.99
C GLU A 62 3.91 -3.19 -3.50
N SER A 63 3.89 -3.03 -4.82
CA SER A 63 3.19 -1.91 -5.46
C SER A 63 1.69 -2.13 -5.36
N ALA A 64 0.96 -1.08 -4.98
CA ALA A 64 -0.49 -1.07 -4.96
C ALA A 64 -1.03 0.26 -5.48
N SER A 65 -2.30 0.27 -5.86
CA SER A 65 -2.98 1.46 -6.35
C SER A 65 -4.41 1.57 -5.83
N GLU A 66 -4.85 2.80 -5.61
CA GLU A 66 -6.24 3.12 -5.32
C GLU A 66 -6.83 3.83 -6.52
N ASN A 67 -7.75 3.17 -7.25
CA ASN A 67 -8.89 3.71 -8.04
C ASN A 67 -9.27 2.86 -9.28
N CYS A 68 -10.58 2.84 -9.58
CA CYS A 68 -11.11 2.35 -10.86
C CYS A 68 -11.64 3.49 -11.76
N GLU A 69 -11.69 4.73 -11.26
CA GLU A 69 -12.27 5.89 -11.94
C GLU A 69 -11.48 7.17 -11.60
N GLY A 70 -10.28 7.35 -12.17
CA GLY A 70 -9.46 8.54 -11.94
C GLY A 70 -7.96 8.31 -12.19
N PRO A 71 -7.11 9.33 -11.96
CA PRO A 71 -5.66 9.18 -12.09
C PRO A 71 -5.10 8.28 -10.98
N CYS A 72 -4.43 7.19 -11.35
CA CYS A 72 -3.91 6.15 -10.44
C CYS A 72 -3.12 6.74 -9.27
N ASN A 73 -3.61 6.54 -8.05
CA ASN A 73 -2.85 6.86 -6.86
C ASN A 73 -2.01 5.64 -6.47
N LEU A 74 -0.70 5.71 -6.69
CA LEU A 74 0.24 4.62 -6.42
C LEU A 74 0.87 4.76 -5.03
N TYR A 75 0.96 3.64 -4.32
CA TYR A 75 1.56 3.56 -2.99
C TYR A 75 2.23 2.18 -2.79
N VAL A 76 2.95 2.03 -1.68
CA VAL A 76 3.50 0.73 -1.27
C VAL A 76 2.54 0.07 -0.29
N ALA A 77 2.00 -1.09 -0.64
CA ALA A 77 1.26 -1.92 0.29
C ALA A 77 2.22 -2.84 1.04
N VAL A 78 2.13 -2.87 2.37
CA VAL A 78 2.75 -3.86 3.23
C VAL A 78 1.67 -4.87 3.59
N ARG A 79 1.70 -6.02 2.93
CA ARG A 79 0.78 -7.12 3.21
C ARG A 79 1.25 -7.91 4.41
N VAL A 80 0.37 -8.12 5.37
CA VAL A 80 0.57 -9.07 6.47
C VAL A 80 0.01 -10.42 6.03
N GLU A 81 0.87 -11.37 5.68
CA GLU A 81 0.47 -12.69 5.22
C GLU A 81 0.66 -13.75 6.31
N PRO A 82 -0.26 -14.72 6.47
CA PRO A 82 -0.08 -15.79 7.46
C PRO A 82 1.12 -16.65 7.09
N ALA A 83 2.08 -16.90 7.99
CA ALA A 83 3.28 -17.72 7.74
C ALA A 83 3.03 -19.24 7.78
N ASP A 84 1.93 -19.65 8.41
CA ASP A 84 1.35 -20.98 8.31
C ASP A 84 -0.14 -20.84 7.94
N VAL A 85 -0.55 -21.46 6.83
CA VAL A 85 -1.94 -21.40 6.35
C VAL A 85 -2.87 -22.34 7.10
N ASP A 86 -2.31 -23.29 7.87
CA ASP A 86 -3.04 -24.23 8.70
C ASP A 86 -3.21 -23.74 10.14
N ASP A 87 -2.62 -22.60 10.50
CA ASP A 87 -2.81 -21.97 11.80
C ASP A 87 -4.27 -21.49 11.96
N PRO A 88 -5.02 -22.04 12.93
CA PRO A 88 -6.41 -21.62 13.16
C PRO A 88 -6.52 -20.19 13.68
N ASP A 89 -5.48 -19.69 14.37
CA ASP A 89 -5.44 -18.34 14.92
C ASP A 89 -4.83 -17.39 13.88
N ARG A 90 -5.72 -16.62 13.25
CA ARG A 90 -5.39 -15.71 12.16
C ARG A 90 -5.39 -14.24 12.60
N TRP A 91 -5.54 -13.97 13.90
CA TRP A 91 -5.59 -12.62 14.42
C TRP A 91 -4.19 -12.03 14.52
N VAL A 92 -3.94 -10.99 13.73
CA VAL A 92 -2.73 -10.19 13.84
C VAL A 92 -2.79 -9.43 15.17
N SER A 93 -1.70 -9.48 15.93
CA SER A 93 -1.63 -8.75 17.21
C SER A 93 -1.41 -7.25 17.00
N GLU A 94 -1.83 -6.46 17.98
CA GLU A 94 -1.55 -5.02 18.03
C GLU A 94 -0.04 -4.72 17.88
N GLU A 95 0.79 -5.53 18.54
CA GLU A 95 2.26 -5.39 18.54
C GLU A 95 2.83 -5.57 17.13
N VAL A 96 2.39 -6.59 16.39
CA VAL A 96 2.85 -6.80 15.00
C VAL A 96 2.51 -5.60 14.12
N LEU A 97 1.29 -5.06 14.22
CA LEU A 97 0.89 -3.87 13.44
C LEU A 97 1.71 -2.64 13.85
N ARG A 98 1.90 -2.42 15.17
CA ARG A 98 2.68 -1.32 15.72
C ARG A 98 4.14 -1.35 15.23
N GLU A 99 4.80 -2.50 15.36
CA GLU A 99 6.19 -2.69 14.94
C GLU A 99 6.34 -2.53 13.42
N THR A 100 5.40 -3.07 12.65
CA THR A 100 5.36 -2.90 11.19
C THR A 100 5.32 -1.42 10.82
N LEU A 101 4.42 -0.63 11.43
CA LEU A 101 4.31 0.81 11.17
C LEU A 101 5.59 1.56 11.57
N ILE A 102 6.15 1.26 12.74
CA ILE A 102 7.40 1.87 13.22
C ILE A 102 8.56 1.59 12.26
N ALA A 103 8.62 0.39 11.68
CA ALA A 103 9.66 0.00 10.74
C ALA A 103 9.54 0.74 9.40
N VAL A 104 8.34 0.80 8.82
CA VAL A 104 8.17 1.24 7.42
C VAL A 104 7.90 2.72 7.25
N VAL A 105 7.21 3.38 8.18
CA VAL A 105 6.80 4.79 8.04
C VAL A 105 8.01 5.71 7.85
N PRO A 106 9.08 5.64 8.68
CA PRO A 106 10.25 6.51 8.49
C PRO A 106 10.95 6.30 7.15
N VAL A 107 10.97 5.06 6.65
CA VAL A 107 11.56 4.73 5.36
C VAL A 107 10.70 5.29 4.23
N ALA A 108 9.39 5.12 4.28
CA ALA A 108 8.45 5.67 3.31
C ALA A 108 8.51 7.21 3.24
N GLU A 109 8.64 7.90 4.38
CA GLU A 109 8.88 9.35 4.43
C GLU A 109 10.18 9.75 3.71
N SER A 110 11.25 8.97 3.90
CA SER A 110 12.54 9.21 3.23
C SER A 110 12.46 9.01 1.71
N GLN A 111 11.67 8.04 1.28
CA GLN A 111 11.43 7.72 -0.14
C GLN A 111 10.37 8.61 -0.77
N ARG A 112 9.61 9.37 0.03
CA ARG A 112 8.47 10.19 -0.40
C ARG A 112 7.44 9.38 -1.18
N VAL A 113 7.06 8.24 -0.63
CA VAL A 113 5.93 7.43 -1.12
C VAL A 113 4.95 7.23 0.02
N ASP A 114 3.66 7.12 -0.28
CA ASP A 114 2.66 6.71 0.70
C ASP A 114 2.79 5.20 0.95
N VAL A 115 2.46 4.75 2.16
CA VAL A 115 2.54 3.33 2.56
C VAL A 115 1.27 2.92 3.29
N ALA A 116 0.75 1.73 2.99
CA ALA A 116 -0.42 1.17 3.67
C ALA A 116 -0.12 -0.22 4.20
N VAL A 117 -0.46 -0.49 5.46
CA VAL A 117 -0.44 -1.85 6.02
C VAL A 117 -1.83 -2.46 5.85
N VAL A 118 -1.90 -3.60 5.19
CA VAL A 118 -3.16 -4.26 4.80
C VAL A 118 -3.13 -5.76 5.09
N SER A 119 -4.31 -6.37 5.19
CA SER A 119 -4.45 -7.83 5.24
C SER A 119 -3.89 -8.47 3.96
N GLY A 120 -2.97 -9.42 4.14
CA GLY A 120 -2.43 -10.28 3.09
C GLY A 120 -3.13 -11.64 3.05
N TYR A 121 -2.90 -12.38 1.97
CA TYR A 121 -3.55 -13.67 1.71
C TYR A 121 -2.57 -14.68 1.15
N ARG A 122 -2.63 -15.94 1.61
CA ARG A 122 -1.94 -17.06 0.95
C ARG A 122 -2.90 -18.17 0.57
N LYS A 123 -2.54 -18.93 -0.47
CA LYS A 123 -3.30 -20.09 -0.93
C LYS A 123 -2.90 -21.32 -0.11
N ASN A 124 -3.88 -22.05 0.41
CA ASN A 124 -3.65 -23.37 0.99
C ASN A 124 -3.50 -24.45 -0.10
N GLU A 125 -3.22 -25.69 0.32
CA GLU A 125 -3.03 -26.83 -0.61
C GLU A 125 -4.26 -27.13 -1.49
N TYR A 126 -5.45 -26.69 -1.07
CA TYR A 126 -6.72 -26.84 -1.80
C TYR A 126 -7.08 -25.62 -2.66
N GLY A 127 -6.20 -24.61 -2.70
CA GLY A 127 -6.42 -23.36 -3.45
C GLY A 127 -7.35 -22.35 -2.78
N GLY A 128 -7.76 -22.58 -1.53
CA GLY A 128 -8.50 -21.62 -0.71
C GLY A 128 -7.60 -20.49 -0.24
N LEU A 129 -8.13 -19.26 -0.24
CA LEU A 129 -7.42 -18.08 0.27
C LEU A 129 -7.57 -18.02 1.79
N VAL A 130 -6.43 -17.90 2.47
CA VAL A 130 -6.34 -17.72 3.92
C VAL A 130 -5.77 -16.33 4.17
N SER A 131 -6.56 -15.48 4.83
CA SER A 131 -6.19 -14.11 5.18
C SER A 131 -5.58 -14.01 6.58
N ALA A 132 -4.73 -13.02 6.76
CA ALA A 132 -4.46 -12.45 8.08
C ALA A 132 -5.63 -11.55 8.49
N GLU A 133 -6.06 -11.64 9.75
CA GLU A 133 -7.14 -10.82 10.31
C GLU A 133 -6.54 -9.61 11.03
N LEU A 134 -6.56 -8.46 10.38
CA LEU A 134 -5.93 -7.23 10.85
C LEU A 134 -6.89 -6.33 11.65
N SER A 135 -8.21 -6.55 11.56
CA SER A 135 -9.24 -5.67 12.12
C SER A 135 -9.05 -5.41 13.62
N THR A 136 -8.84 -6.47 14.41
CA THR A 136 -8.64 -6.35 15.86
C THR A 136 -7.39 -5.54 16.23
N ALA A 137 -6.30 -5.67 15.47
CA ALA A 137 -5.09 -4.87 15.72
C ALA A 137 -5.31 -3.40 15.40
N VAL A 138 -6.01 -3.10 14.29
CA VAL A 138 -6.36 -1.73 13.90
C VAL A 138 -7.26 -1.09 14.93
N GLU A 139 -8.31 -1.80 15.37
CA GLU A 139 -9.24 -1.30 16.38
C GLU A 139 -8.55 -1.04 17.72
N SER A 140 -7.62 -1.91 18.12
CA SER A 140 -6.86 -1.74 19.36
C SER A 140 -5.97 -0.50 19.31
N LEU A 141 -5.30 -0.24 18.18
CA LEU A 141 -4.41 0.92 18.03
C LEU A 141 -5.15 2.24 17.81
N PHE A 142 -6.18 2.24 16.96
CA PHE A 142 -6.74 3.45 16.37
C PHE A 142 -8.24 3.62 16.59
N GLY A 143 -8.92 2.58 17.10
CA GLY A 143 -10.37 2.47 17.12
C GLY A 143 -10.94 2.01 15.77
N GLU A 144 -12.28 1.98 15.67
CA GLU A 144 -13.02 1.46 14.51
C GLU A 144 -12.69 2.19 13.19
N ARG A 145 -12.58 3.52 13.26
CA ARG A 145 -12.25 4.34 12.10
C ARG A 145 -11.61 5.65 12.50
N VAL A 146 -10.51 5.99 11.85
CA VAL A 146 -9.86 7.30 11.97
C VAL A 146 -9.45 7.79 10.58
N ARG A 147 -9.60 9.09 10.35
CA ARG A 147 -9.09 9.76 9.16
C ARG A 147 -8.59 11.14 9.54
N SER A 148 -7.35 11.41 9.19
CA SER A 148 -6.68 12.69 9.34
C SER A 148 -6.07 13.12 8.00
N ASP A 149 -5.34 14.23 8.02
CA ASP A 149 -4.50 14.69 6.93
C ASP A 149 -3.24 13.83 6.75
N GLN A 150 -2.78 13.12 7.79
CA GLN A 150 -1.50 12.40 7.81
C GLN A 150 -1.63 10.88 7.72
N PHE A 151 -2.77 10.34 8.15
CA PHE A 151 -3.07 8.92 8.03
C PHE A 151 -4.56 8.63 8.10
N SER A 152 -4.94 7.44 7.67
CA SER A 152 -6.25 6.84 7.97
C SER A 152 -6.09 5.41 8.45
N ALA A 153 -6.98 4.97 9.32
CA ALA A 153 -7.13 3.57 9.66
C ALA A 153 -8.61 3.19 9.66
N THR A 154 -8.91 2.00 9.17
CA THR A 154 -10.27 1.46 9.13
C THR A 154 -10.21 -0.02 9.46
N SER A 155 -11.12 -0.46 10.33
CA SER A 155 -11.51 -1.86 10.42
C SER A 155 -12.91 -1.99 9.81
N ASP A 156 -13.13 -2.96 8.94
CA ASP A 156 -14.47 -3.33 8.52
C ASP A 156 -14.68 -4.82 8.79
N GLU A 157 -15.25 -5.14 9.95
CA GLU A 157 -15.61 -6.51 10.32
C GLU A 157 -16.57 -7.17 9.30
N SER A 158 -17.31 -6.38 8.52
CA SER A 158 -18.30 -6.89 7.56
C SER A 158 -17.66 -7.42 6.28
N TYR A 159 -16.48 -6.91 5.93
CA TYR A 159 -15.74 -7.29 4.73
C TYR A 159 -14.37 -7.92 5.02
N GLY A 160 -13.91 -7.91 6.28
CA GLY A 160 -12.61 -8.46 6.69
C GLY A 160 -11.41 -7.63 6.21
N ASP A 161 -11.69 -6.47 5.63
CA ASP A 161 -10.67 -5.57 5.10
C ASP A 161 -10.37 -4.51 6.17
N ALA A 162 -9.18 -4.62 6.75
CA ALA A 162 -8.63 -3.60 7.62
C ALA A 162 -7.35 -3.04 7.00
N GLU A 163 -7.16 -1.74 7.15
CA GLU A 163 -6.07 -1.00 6.53
C GLU A 163 -5.62 0.14 7.44
N VAL A 164 -4.30 0.37 7.47
CA VAL A 164 -3.69 1.60 8.00
C VAL A 164 -2.86 2.25 6.89
N HIS A 165 -3.32 3.39 6.38
CA HIS A 165 -2.67 4.15 5.33
C HIS A 165 -1.95 5.36 5.93
N ALA A 166 -0.63 5.44 5.75
CA ALA A 166 0.21 6.57 6.13
C ALA A 166 0.53 7.45 4.91
N PHE A 167 0.19 8.74 4.99
CA PHE A 167 0.37 9.70 3.88
C PHE A 167 1.78 10.35 3.90
N THR A 168 2.80 9.49 3.84
CA THR A 168 4.23 9.79 4.02
C THR A 168 4.89 10.46 2.81
N ARG A 169 4.21 10.53 1.67
CA ARG A 169 4.71 11.27 0.50
C ARG A 169 4.74 12.78 0.73
N THR A 170 3.73 13.29 1.43
CA THR A 170 3.51 14.74 1.62
C THR A 170 3.71 15.19 3.07
N HIS A 171 3.76 14.27 4.02
CA HIS A 171 3.96 14.54 5.43
C HIS A 171 5.22 13.86 5.96
N THR A 172 5.76 14.41 7.05
CA THR A 172 6.85 13.81 7.83
C THR A 172 6.43 13.71 9.29
N ASN A 173 7.11 12.86 10.06
CA ASN A 173 6.80 12.58 11.46
C ASN A 173 5.36 12.03 11.64
N VAL A 174 4.89 11.22 10.69
CA VAL A 174 3.55 10.64 10.67
C VAL A 174 3.33 9.69 11.85
N LEU A 175 4.37 8.99 12.32
CA LEU A 175 4.27 8.17 13.54
C LEU A 175 3.78 8.96 14.76
N ALA A 176 4.16 10.23 14.88
CA ALA A 176 3.72 11.05 16.01
C ALA A 176 2.21 11.35 15.96
N SER A 177 1.61 11.54 14.78
CA SER A 177 0.16 11.72 14.66
C SER A 177 -0.62 10.43 14.83
N MET A 178 0.01 9.29 14.55
CA MET A 178 -0.50 7.97 14.89
C MET A 178 -0.38 7.64 16.40
N GLY A 179 0.34 8.45 17.19
CA GLY A 179 0.62 8.14 18.60
C GLY A 179 1.66 7.04 18.80
N LEU A 180 2.54 6.85 17.81
CA LEU A 180 3.57 5.81 17.75
C LEU A 180 5.02 6.36 17.77
N GLY A 181 5.18 7.69 17.92
CA GLY A 181 6.48 8.40 17.86
C GLY A 181 7.08 8.78 19.21
#